data_AF-A0A9P6NN57-F1
#
_entry.id   AF-A0A9P6NN57-F1
#
_cell.length_a   1.000
_cell.length_b   1.000
_cell.length_c   1.000
_cell.angle_alpha   90.00
_cell.angle_beta   90.00
_cell.angle_gamma   90.00
#
_symmetry.space_group_name_H-M   'P 1'
#
loop_
_entity.id
_entity.type
_entity.pdbx_description
1 polymer ?
#
loop_
_entity_poly.entity_id
_entity_poly.type
_entity_poly.pdbx_seq_one_letter_code
_entity_poly.pdbx_strand_id
1 'polypeptide(L)'
;MSAVPSLAESGSPQYATDWVIVAASRVMSLLFAANLKAKKVPVPTFYNTAIDLLSPSDLTSDFEQWECCSSSYALCGYPGLLSIGAKIGMLTHEGKRQMGAEARQALVDGLLGRKLVQPVLQISVRRSHLVEDSLRAIEGARGELKKLLKISFVGEDGLDGGGLKKEWFLLLIRRLVGPEYGMFVHESESHQLWFNPAATELGEFRLIGTVLGLAIYNRATLDISLPLVCYKKLLGQEAVTLEDLEGLRPGLARGLRQLLKWDPDSVEEIFSRTMVGEYERYDGTVVEVPLTPGGEAIPVTASNRGRFVDLYVDFHLNRSVYQQFSAFKEGFDAVAAGNALSLFQPEEIELVVSGSRERLEIDHLASTAEYEGYNRSDATVEAFWSYVGSLDEAGERRLLSFITGTDRIPAVGLKLRISREPDLGRLPSSHTCFNQLLLPDLKSVKRVAERLEVAMGESEGFGLH
;
A
#
# COMPACT_ATOMS: atom_id res chain seq x y z
N MET A 1 25.88 25.73 32.82
CA MET A 1 26.28 25.61 31.41
C MET A 1 27.04 24.30 31.26
N SER A 2 26.31 23.21 31.06
CA SER A 2 26.86 21.90 30.72
C SER A 2 26.60 21.72 29.23
N ALA A 3 27.69 21.49 28.48
CA ALA A 3 27.65 21.39 27.03
C ALA A 3 26.78 20.20 26.61
N VAL A 4 25.85 20.49 25.70
CA VAL A 4 25.15 19.50 24.88
C VAL A 4 26.24 18.73 24.10
N PRO A 5 26.21 17.38 24.04
CA PRO A 5 27.14 16.67 23.18
C PRO A 5 26.86 17.06 21.72
N SER A 6 27.90 17.47 20.99
CA SER A 6 27.78 17.69 19.55
C SER A 6 27.30 16.42 18.88
N LEU A 7 26.30 16.55 18.00
CA LEU A 7 25.91 15.51 17.05
C LEU A 7 27.17 15.01 16.33
N ALA A 8 27.33 13.69 16.35
CA ALA A 8 28.51 12.97 15.93
C ALA A 8 29.00 13.40 14.53
N GLU A 9 30.32 13.46 14.38
CA GLU A 9 31.00 13.30 13.10
C GLU A 9 30.67 11.89 12.56
N SER A 10 29.54 11.73 11.88
CA SER A 10 29.29 10.54 11.06
C SER A 10 30.10 10.68 9.79
N GLY A 11 31.30 10.08 9.77
CA GLY A 11 32.12 10.02 8.56
C GLY A 11 31.32 9.47 7.37
N SER A 12 31.57 9.99 6.16
CA SER A 12 30.93 9.47 4.96
C SER A 12 31.16 7.96 4.82
N PRO A 13 30.16 7.18 4.37
CA PRO A 13 30.33 5.76 4.16
C PRO A 13 31.54 5.49 3.23
N GLN A 14 32.33 4.45 3.52
CA GLN A 14 33.57 4.19 2.76
C GLN A 14 33.33 4.05 1.25
N TYR A 15 32.18 3.50 0.85
CA TYR A 15 31.81 3.34 -0.55
C TYR A 15 31.60 4.67 -1.29
N ALA A 16 31.31 5.77 -0.58
CA ALA A 16 30.99 7.05 -1.19
C ALA A 16 32.20 7.66 -1.92
N THR A 17 33.41 7.24 -1.57
CA THR A 17 34.66 7.64 -2.23
C THR A 17 35.19 6.64 -3.26
N ASP A 18 34.55 5.48 -3.39
CA ASP A 18 34.98 4.46 -4.35
C ASP A 18 34.50 4.82 -5.77
N TRP A 19 35.45 5.19 -6.64
CA TRP A 19 35.13 5.62 -8.00
C TRP A 19 34.42 4.55 -8.83
N VAL A 20 34.65 3.26 -8.56
CA VAL A 20 34.00 2.15 -9.27
C VAL A 20 32.52 2.11 -8.92
N ILE A 21 32.20 2.24 -7.63
CA ILE A 21 30.82 2.27 -7.14
C ILE A 21 30.08 3.50 -7.69
N VAL A 22 30.73 4.66 -7.65
CA VAL A 22 30.17 5.91 -8.19
C VAL A 22 29.88 5.79 -9.69
N ALA A 23 30.85 5.28 -10.47
CA ALA A 23 30.69 5.13 -11.91
C ALA A 23 29.61 4.09 -12.26
N ALA A 24 29.61 2.93 -11.60
CA ALA A 24 28.62 1.88 -11.79
C ALA A 24 27.20 2.39 -11.48
N SER A 25 27.04 3.14 -10.38
CA SER A 25 25.73 3.70 -9.99
C SER A 25 25.16 4.63 -11.07
N ARG A 26 26.01 5.49 -11.64
CA ARG A 26 25.62 6.40 -12.73
C ARG A 26 25.20 5.63 -13.99
N VAL A 27 25.99 4.64 -14.42
CA VAL A 27 25.66 3.82 -15.59
C VAL A 27 24.34 3.08 -15.37
N MET A 28 24.18 2.44 -14.22
CA MET A 28 22.95 1.72 -13.90
C MET A 28 21.74 2.64 -13.81
N SER A 29 21.90 3.88 -13.35
CA SER A 29 20.81 4.86 -13.33
C SER A 29 20.32 5.26 -14.72
N LEU A 30 21.22 5.32 -15.71
CA LEU A 30 20.85 5.58 -17.10
C LEU A 30 20.08 4.39 -17.68
N LEU A 31 20.52 3.16 -17.39
CA LEU A 31 19.82 1.94 -17.79
C LEU A 31 18.44 1.84 -17.13
N PHE A 32 18.34 2.19 -15.84
CA PHE A 32 17.09 2.23 -15.11
C PHE A 32 16.12 3.26 -15.71
N ALA A 33 16.59 4.49 -15.96
CA ALA A 33 15.78 5.53 -16.60
C ALA A 33 15.32 5.14 -18.02
N ALA A 34 16.16 4.42 -18.77
CA ALA A 34 15.77 3.87 -20.07
C ALA A 34 14.69 2.78 -19.91
N ASN A 35 14.81 1.91 -18.90
CA ASN A 35 13.83 0.88 -18.61
C ASN A 35 12.48 1.45 -18.15
N LEU A 36 12.45 2.55 -17.39
CA LEU A 36 11.19 3.22 -17.02
C LEU A 36 10.38 3.67 -18.24
N LYS A 37 11.04 3.95 -19.37
CA LYS A 37 10.38 4.28 -20.64
C LYS A 37 10.05 3.03 -21.47
N ALA A 38 10.98 2.10 -21.56
CA ALA A 38 10.89 0.96 -22.47
C ALA A 38 10.22 -0.29 -21.87
N LYS A 39 10.08 -0.34 -20.54
CA LYS A 39 9.49 -1.41 -19.72
C LYS A 39 9.95 -2.81 -20.15
N LYS A 40 11.28 -3.00 -20.31
CA LYS A 40 11.87 -4.24 -20.85
C LYS A 40 12.09 -5.32 -19.79
N VAL A 41 12.41 -4.92 -18.56
CA VAL A 41 12.59 -5.81 -17.42
C VAL A 41 11.86 -5.25 -16.19
N PRO A 42 11.49 -6.09 -15.21
CA PRO A 42 10.92 -5.62 -13.94
C PRO A 42 11.86 -4.65 -13.20
N VAL A 43 11.30 -3.69 -12.47
CA VAL A 43 12.05 -2.75 -11.62
C VAL A 43 13.01 -3.46 -10.65
N PRO A 44 12.61 -4.54 -9.96
CA PRO A 44 13.50 -5.26 -9.03
C PRO A 44 14.78 -5.82 -9.65
N THR A 45 14.84 -5.99 -10.98
CA THR A 45 16.07 -6.42 -11.68
C THR A 45 17.23 -5.43 -11.50
N PHE A 46 16.94 -4.17 -11.18
CA PHE A 46 17.95 -3.15 -10.94
C PHE A 46 18.42 -3.08 -9.49
N TYR A 47 17.73 -3.75 -8.55
CA TYR A 47 18.12 -3.74 -7.15
C TYR A 47 19.50 -4.36 -6.96
N ASN A 48 20.34 -3.67 -6.20
CA ASN A 48 21.60 -4.21 -5.73
C ASN A 48 21.41 -4.73 -4.31
N THR A 49 21.17 -6.04 -4.17
CA THR A 49 20.96 -6.69 -2.87
C THR A 49 22.17 -6.63 -1.94
N ALA A 50 23.37 -6.31 -2.45
CA ALA A 50 24.52 -6.07 -1.58
C ALA A 50 24.33 -4.82 -0.69
N ILE A 51 23.45 -3.90 -1.08
CA ILE A 51 23.08 -2.73 -0.26
C ILE A 51 22.39 -3.17 1.03
N ASP A 52 21.68 -4.30 1.03
CA ASP A 52 21.02 -4.84 2.22
C ASP A 52 22.01 -5.38 3.27
N LEU A 53 23.27 -5.59 2.87
CA LEU A 53 24.36 -5.99 3.77
C LEU A 53 25.02 -4.79 4.48
N LEU A 54 24.72 -3.56 4.06
CA LEU A 54 25.23 -2.36 4.72
C LEU A 54 24.66 -2.27 6.14
N SER A 55 25.44 -1.67 7.04
CA SER A 55 24.93 -1.46 8.39
C SER A 55 23.76 -0.47 8.36
N PRO A 56 22.75 -0.61 9.24
CA PRO A 56 21.65 0.35 9.31
C PRO A 56 22.12 1.80 9.53
N SER A 57 23.24 1.99 10.22
CA SER A 57 23.88 3.29 10.42
C SER A 57 24.44 3.88 9.12
N ASP A 58 25.02 3.07 8.24
CA ASP A 58 25.57 3.55 6.97
C ASP A 58 24.46 4.01 6.04
N LEU A 59 23.39 3.21 5.90
CA LEU A 59 22.22 3.58 5.10
C LEU A 59 21.53 4.86 5.62
N THR A 60 21.49 5.00 6.95
CA THR A 60 20.96 6.21 7.60
C THR A 60 21.82 7.44 7.28
N SER A 61 23.15 7.31 7.42
CA SER A 61 24.10 8.38 7.10
C SER A 61 24.04 8.78 5.63
N ASP A 62 23.91 7.82 4.71
CA ASP A 62 23.74 8.05 3.27
C ASP A 62 22.46 8.83 2.97
N PHE A 63 21.35 8.42 3.59
CA PHE A 63 20.06 9.09 3.44
C PHE A 63 20.11 10.54 3.94
N GLU A 64 20.72 10.79 5.10
CA GLU A 64 20.86 12.14 5.67
C GLU A 64 21.78 13.02 4.79
N GLN A 65 22.85 12.46 4.23
CA GLN A 65 23.74 13.18 3.31
C GLN A 65 23.06 13.53 1.99
N TRP A 66 22.25 12.61 1.46
CA TRP A 66 21.43 12.86 0.29
C TRP A 66 20.38 13.94 0.55
N GLU A 67 19.66 13.85 1.67
CA GLU A 67 18.64 14.81 2.10
C GLU A 67 19.23 16.22 2.27
N CYS A 68 20.43 16.35 2.84
CA CYS A 68 21.10 17.63 3.05
C CYS A 68 21.91 18.12 1.85
N CYS A 69 21.97 17.34 0.75
CA CYS A 69 22.84 17.60 -0.41
C CYS A 69 24.32 17.84 0.01
N SER A 70 24.78 17.16 1.07
CA SER A 70 26.07 17.45 1.71
C SER A 70 27.23 16.61 1.16
N SER A 71 26.94 15.68 0.25
CA SER A 71 27.94 14.82 -0.42
C SER A 71 27.82 14.92 -1.93
N SER A 72 28.95 14.75 -2.63
CA SER A 72 28.98 14.63 -4.09
C SER A 72 28.39 13.31 -4.61
N TYR A 73 28.23 12.33 -3.71
CA TYR A 73 27.63 11.03 -3.98
C TYR A 73 26.90 10.47 -2.75
N ALA A 74 25.70 9.96 -2.98
CA ALA A 74 24.94 9.14 -2.03
C ALA A 74 24.18 8.07 -2.83
N LEU A 75 24.06 6.86 -2.30
CA LEU A 75 23.28 5.78 -2.92
C LEU A 75 21.81 6.17 -3.07
N CYS A 76 21.28 6.97 -2.14
CA CYS A 76 19.92 7.52 -2.21
C CYS A 76 19.69 8.43 -3.43
N GLY A 77 20.75 8.94 -4.07
CA GLY A 77 20.67 9.62 -5.36
C GLY A 77 20.35 8.69 -6.55
N TYR A 78 20.37 7.38 -6.33
CA TYR A 78 20.16 6.34 -7.34
C TYR A 78 19.08 5.34 -6.87
N PRO A 79 17.83 5.79 -6.68
CA PRO A 79 16.78 5.00 -6.03
C PRO A 79 16.43 3.68 -6.72
N GLY A 80 16.68 3.55 -8.02
CA GLY A 80 16.50 2.29 -8.76
C GLY A 80 17.44 1.16 -8.32
N LEU A 81 18.54 1.49 -7.62
CA LEU A 81 19.50 0.51 -7.11
C LEU A 81 19.17 0.02 -5.71
N LEU A 82 18.39 0.80 -4.95
CA LEU A 82 18.02 0.47 -3.59
C LEU A 82 16.96 -0.64 -3.61
N SER A 83 17.15 -1.68 -2.80
CA SER A 83 16.09 -2.66 -2.56
C SER A 83 14.88 -2.00 -1.88
N ILE A 84 13.70 -2.60 -2.01
CA ILE A 84 12.53 -2.16 -1.26
C ILE A 84 12.76 -2.21 0.26
N GLY A 85 13.53 -3.19 0.75
CA GLY A 85 13.89 -3.33 2.17
C GLY A 85 14.69 -2.15 2.68
N ALA A 86 15.70 -1.70 1.92
CA ALA A 86 16.51 -0.53 2.23
C ALA A 86 15.65 0.75 2.26
N LYS A 87 14.77 0.94 1.26
CA LYS A 87 13.85 2.08 1.20
C LYS A 87 12.88 2.11 2.37
N ILE A 88 12.30 0.96 2.76
CA ILE A 88 11.45 0.84 3.95
C ILE A 88 12.24 1.17 5.22
N GLY A 89 13.51 0.76 5.28
CA GLY A 89 14.44 1.12 6.35
C GLY A 89 14.58 2.64 6.50
N MET A 90 14.87 3.34 5.41
CA MET A 90 15.00 4.81 5.36
C MET A 90 13.70 5.51 5.73
N LEU A 91 12.56 5.05 5.19
CA LEU A 91 11.23 5.55 5.53
C LEU A 91 10.92 5.41 7.02
N THR A 92 11.35 4.30 7.63
CA THR A 92 11.19 4.07 9.06
C THR A 92 12.09 4.96 9.90
N HIS A 93 13.34 5.17 9.45
CA HIS A 93 14.25 6.12 10.10
C HIS A 93 13.67 7.54 10.07
N GLU A 94 13.23 8.01 8.91
CA GLU A 94 12.58 9.31 8.76
C GLU A 94 11.34 9.41 9.66
N GLY A 95 10.48 8.39 9.67
CA GLY A 95 9.31 8.33 10.56
C GLY A 95 9.69 8.44 12.05
N LYS A 96 10.72 7.71 12.50
CA LYS A 96 11.22 7.81 13.88
C LYS A 96 11.83 9.17 14.19
N ARG A 97 12.57 9.76 13.25
CA ARG A 97 13.15 11.11 13.37
C ARG A 97 12.05 12.17 13.53
N GLN A 98 11.00 12.09 12.71
CA GLN A 98 9.83 12.97 12.77
C GLN A 98 9.04 12.78 14.08
N MET A 99 8.71 11.53 14.45
CA MET A 99 8.08 11.20 15.75
C MET A 99 8.88 11.74 16.95
N GLY A 100 10.20 11.59 16.93
CA GLY A 100 11.08 12.06 18.00
C GLY A 100 11.20 13.58 18.06
N ALA A 101 11.10 14.28 16.92
CA ALA A 101 11.02 15.73 16.89
C ALA A 101 9.71 16.23 17.52
N GLU A 102 8.56 15.65 17.14
CA GLU A 102 7.25 15.95 17.70
C GLU A 102 7.19 15.69 19.21
N ALA A 103 7.71 14.55 19.68
CA ALA A 103 7.74 14.22 21.10
C ALA A 103 8.60 15.20 21.92
N ARG A 104 9.76 15.63 21.38
CA ARG A 104 10.61 16.64 22.02
C ARG A 104 9.93 18.01 22.07
N GLN A 105 9.27 18.40 20.98
CA GLN A 105 8.51 19.65 20.91
C GLN A 105 7.37 19.65 21.94
N ALA A 106 6.60 18.56 22.04
CA ALA A 106 5.55 18.40 23.02
C ALA A 106 6.04 18.52 24.48
N LEU A 107 7.22 17.96 24.78
CA LEU A 107 7.84 18.09 26.10
C LEU A 107 8.22 19.55 26.41
N VAL A 108 8.81 20.25 25.44
CA VAL A 108 9.19 21.67 25.58
C VAL A 108 7.95 22.54 25.80
N ASP A 109 6.88 22.33 25.03
CA ASP A 109 5.63 23.07 25.18
C ASP A 109 4.98 22.83 26.55
N GLY A 110 5.01 21.58 27.04
CA GLY A 110 4.58 21.22 28.39
C GLY A 110 5.38 21.92 29.49
N LEU A 111 6.70 21.99 29.36
CA LEU A 111 7.58 22.71 30.31
C LEU A 111 7.35 24.23 30.28
N LEU A 112 7.02 24.79 29.11
CA LEU A 112 6.70 26.21 28.94
C LEU A 112 5.25 26.57 29.35
N GLY A 113 4.50 25.62 29.91
CA GLY A 113 3.11 25.84 30.34
C GLY A 113 2.13 26.04 29.19
N ARG A 114 2.52 25.74 27.94
CA ARG A 114 1.71 25.92 26.75
C ARG A 114 0.99 24.62 26.39
N LYS A 115 -0.13 24.35 27.08
CA LYS A 115 -1.00 23.17 26.85
C LYS A 115 -0.29 21.82 27.05
N LEU A 116 -0.97 20.85 27.65
CA LEU A 116 -0.44 19.48 27.72
C LEU A 116 -0.54 18.84 26.34
N VAL A 117 0.54 18.86 25.56
CA VAL A 117 0.62 18.17 24.26
C VAL A 117 0.98 16.72 24.53
N GLN A 118 0.11 15.78 24.15
CA GLN A 118 0.43 14.36 24.30
C GLN A 118 1.49 13.94 23.27
N PRO A 119 2.46 13.07 23.65
CA PRO A 119 3.53 12.61 22.75
C PRO A 119 3.06 11.53 21.76
N VAL A 120 1.81 11.09 21.86
CA VAL A 120 1.20 10.05 21.05
C VAL A 120 -0.05 10.57 20.36
N LEU A 121 -0.33 10.05 19.17
CA LEU A 121 -1.62 10.22 18.52
C LEU A 121 -2.53 9.11 19.04
N GLN A 122 -3.36 9.43 20.03
CA GLN A 122 -4.33 8.49 20.57
C GLN A 122 -5.68 8.65 19.86
N ILE A 123 -6.10 7.60 19.18
CA ILE A 123 -7.43 7.52 18.55
C ILE A 123 -8.26 6.53 19.36
N SER A 124 -9.39 7.01 19.88
CA SER A 124 -10.36 6.19 20.61
C SER A 124 -11.66 6.12 19.82
N VAL A 125 -12.09 4.91 19.48
CA VAL A 125 -13.20 4.67 18.56
C VAL A 125 -14.20 3.69 19.16
N ARG A 126 -15.49 3.90 18.87
CA ARG A 126 -16.53 2.90 19.16
C ARG A 126 -16.69 2.01 17.94
N ARG A 127 -16.79 0.69 18.14
CA ARG A 127 -17.00 -0.26 17.01
C ARG A 127 -18.20 0.11 16.15
N SER A 128 -19.29 0.57 16.77
CA SER A 128 -20.53 0.97 16.10
C SER A 128 -20.45 2.32 15.35
N HIS A 129 -19.41 3.11 15.56
CA HIS A 129 -19.23 4.45 14.96
C HIS A 129 -17.79 4.62 14.47
N LEU A 130 -17.25 3.54 13.87
CA LEU A 130 -15.83 3.44 13.53
C LEU A 130 -15.40 4.57 12.59
N VAL A 131 -16.20 4.87 11.56
CA VAL A 131 -15.88 5.89 10.55
C VAL A 131 -15.97 7.28 11.17
N GLU A 132 -17.07 7.61 11.84
CA GLU A 132 -17.33 8.96 12.36
C GLU A 132 -16.33 9.34 13.46
N ASP A 133 -16.01 8.40 14.36
CA ASP A 133 -15.03 8.64 15.42
C ASP A 133 -13.61 8.75 14.85
N SER A 134 -13.25 7.94 13.85
CA SER A 134 -11.95 8.03 13.17
C SER A 134 -11.80 9.35 12.41
N LEU A 135 -12.83 9.77 11.68
CA LEU A 135 -12.86 11.04 10.95
C LEU A 135 -12.65 12.20 11.92
N ARG A 136 -13.45 12.27 12.99
CA ARG A 136 -13.35 13.33 14.00
C ARG A 136 -11.98 13.37 14.67
N ALA A 137 -11.41 12.21 14.98
CA ALA A 137 -10.10 12.11 15.61
C ALA A 137 -8.98 12.63 14.69
N ILE A 138 -8.99 12.21 13.42
CA ILE A 138 -7.99 12.61 12.43
C ILE A 138 -8.12 14.10 12.06
N GLU A 139 -9.33 14.61 11.91
CA GLU A 139 -9.56 16.04 11.66
C GLU A 139 -9.12 16.92 12.84
N GLY A 140 -9.32 16.45 14.07
CA GLY A 140 -8.86 17.12 15.29
C GLY A 140 -7.34 17.06 15.49
N ALA A 141 -6.67 16.09 14.85
CA ALA A 141 -5.24 15.83 14.99
C ALA A 141 -4.40 16.42 13.83
N ARG A 142 -4.90 17.41 13.09
CA ARG A 142 -4.14 18.07 12.01
C ARG A 142 -2.80 18.60 12.54
N GLY A 143 -1.70 18.13 11.95
CA GLY A 143 -0.32 18.43 12.38
C GLY A 143 0.27 17.45 13.40
N GLU A 144 -0.55 16.59 14.02
CA GLU A 144 -0.11 15.57 14.99
C GLU A 144 -0.09 14.16 14.39
N LEU A 145 -0.44 14.01 13.11
CA LEU A 145 -0.56 12.73 12.40
C LEU A 145 0.76 11.94 12.34
N LYS A 146 1.88 12.60 12.59
CA LYS A 146 3.22 12.01 12.59
C LYS A 146 3.68 11.55 13.97
N LYS A 147 2.85 11.67 15.01
CA LYS A 147 3.14 11.10 16.34
C LYS A 147 2.94 9.58 16.34
N LEU A 148 3.44 8.91 17.37
CA LEU A 148 3.23 7.47 17.55
C LEU A 148 1.72 7.18 17.66
N LEU A 149 1.21 6.42 16.68
CA LEU A 149 -0.20 6.02 16.65
C LEU A 149 -0.48 4.99 17.73
N LYS A 150 -1.54 5.25 18.51
CA LYS A 150 -2.15 4.33 19.47
C LYS A 150 -3.65 4.27 19.25
N ILE A 151 -4.18 3.05 19.16
CA ILE A 151 -5.61 2.80 18.96
C ILE A 151 -6.21 2.19 20.22
N SER A 152 -7.43 2.62 20.56
CA SER A 152 -8.23 2.03 21.64
C SER A 152 -9.70 1.90 21.20
N PHE A 153 -10.33 0.78 21.51
CA PHE A 153 -11.78 0.61 21.36
C PHE A 153 -12.47 0.93 22.69
N VAL A 154 -13.47 1.81 22.64
CA VAL A 154 -14.17 2.26 23.85
C VAL A 154 -14.89 1.09 24.52
N GLY A 155 -14.57 0.84 25.79
CA GLY A 155 -15.17 -0.24 26.58
C GLY A 155 -14.44 -1.59 26.49
N GLU A 156 -13.29 -1.64 25.82
CA GLU A 156 -12.47 -2.85 25.71
C GLU A 156 -11.12 -2.66 26.43
N ASP A 157 -10.79 -3.60 27.32
CA ASP A 157 -9.49 -3.65 28.00
C ASP A 157 -8.41 -4.18 27.03
N GLY A 158 -7.93 -3.31 26.16
CA GLY A 158 -6.88 -3.61 25.20
C GLY A 158 -5.55 -2.95 25.58
N LEU A 159 -4.54 -3.73 25.94
CA LEU A 159 -3.16 -3.27 25.98
C LEU A 159 -2.60 -3.26 24.55
N ASP A 160 -2.30 -2.08 24.01
CA ASP A 160 -1.83 -1.90 22.63
C ASP A 160 -0.41 -2.50 22.42
N GLY A 161 -0.38 -3.76 22.01
CA GLY A 161 0.80 -4.46 21.49
C GLY A 161 0.91 -4.43 19.95
N GLY A 162 0.16 -3.57 19.26
CA GLY A 162 0.10 -3.48 17.79
C GLY A 162 -1.12 -4.13 17.15
N GLY A 163 -1.82 -5.01 17.87
CA GLY A 163 -2.99 -5.72 17.32
C GLY A 163 -4.20 -4.83 17.04
N LEU A 164 -4.54 -3.95 17.99
CA LEU A 164 -5.66 -3.01 17.85
C LEU A 164 -5.46 -2.05 16.68
N LYS A 165 -4.21 -1.67 16.39
CA LYS A 165 -3.87 -0.82 15.25
C LYS A 165 -4.18 -1.51 13.92
N LYS A 166 -3.70 -2.74 13.78
CA LYS A 166 -3.93 -3.56 12.59
C LYS A 166 -5.42 -3.81 12.36
N GLU A 167 -6.14 -4.13 13.44
CA GLU A 167 -7.60 -4.31 13.40
C GLU A 167 -8.31 -3.02 12.97
N TRP A 168 -7.98 -1.87 13.53
CA TRP A 168 -8.58 -0.59 13.15
C TRP A 168 -8.34 -0.24 11.69
N PHE A 169 -7.10 -0.39 11.18
CA PHE A 169 -6.81 -0.20 9.76
C PHE A 169 -7.69 -1.08 8.88
N LEU A 170 -7.80 -2.36 9.22
CA LEU A 170 -8.54 -3.35 8.44
C LEU A 170 -10.04 -3.06 8.42
N LEU A 171 -10.64 -2.85 9.60
CA LEU A 171 -12.07 -2.58 9.73
C LEU A 171 -12.47 -1.26 9.05
N LEU A 172 -11.65 -0.21 9.23
CA LEU A 172 -11.95 1.10 8.69
C LEU A 172 -11.89 1.10 7.15
N ILE A 173 -10.84 0.53 6.57
CA ILE A 173 -10.69 0.44 5.12
C ILE A 173 -11.81 -0.41 4.51
N ARG A 174 -12.06 -1.62 5.03
CA ARG A 174 -13.14 -2.49 4.52
C ARG A 174 -14.50 -1.81 4.53
N ARG A 175 -14.81 -1.04 5.58
CA ARG A 175 -16.07 -0.32 5.68
C ARG A 175 -16.19 0.81 4.65
N LEU A 176 -15.12 1.57 4.43
CA LEU A 176 -15.14 2.74 3.54
C LEU A 176 -15.07 2.37 2.06
N VAL A 177 -14.40 1.26 1.71
CA VAL A 177 -14.31 0.79 0.32
C VAL A 177 -15.39 -0.22 -0.04
N GLY A 178 -16.22 -0.62 0.93
CA GLY A 178 -17.36 -1.51 0.74
C GLY A 178 -18.36 -0.94 -0.28
N PRO A 179 -18.94 -1.77 -1.17
CA PRO A 179 -19.92 -1.33 -2.16
C PRO A 179 -21.10 -0.58 -1.52
N GLU A 180 -21.48 -0.92 -0.29
CA GLU A 180 -22.59 -0.31 0.43
C GLU A 180 -22.33 1.14 0.86
N TYR A 181 -21.06 1.55 0.96
CA TYR A 181 -20.71 2.93 1.30
C TYR A 181 -20.74 3.84 0.06
N GLY A 182 -20.54 3.28 -1.15
CA GLY A 182 -20.71 3.99 -2.42
C GLY A 182 -19.53 4.86 -2.85
N MET A 183 -18.48 4.99 -2.05
CA MET A 183 -17.31 5.85 -2.38
C MET A 183 -16.46 5.32 -3.54
N PHE A 184 -16.41 4.00 -3.75
CA PHE A 184 -15.59 3.38 -4.78
C PHE A 184 -16.43 2.51 -5.71
N VAL A 185 -16.09 2.55 -6.99
CA VAL A 185 -16.55 1.60 -8.01
C VAL A 185 -15.64 0.39 -7.98
N HIS A 186 -16.25 -0.79 -7.93
CA HIS A 186 -15.56 -2.07 -8.01
C HIS A 186 -15.54 -2.54 -9.45
N GLU A 187 -14.37 -2.53 -10.08
CA GLU A 187 -14.22 -2.95 -11.47
C GLU A 187 -14.26 -4.47 -11.58
N SER A 188 -15.22 -5.00 -12.35
CA SER A 188 -15.47 -6.44 -12.43
C SER A 188 -14.36 -7.24 -13.11
N GLU A 189 -13.67 -6.64 -14.10
CA GLU A 189 -12.59 -7.31 -14.85
C GLU A 189 -11.25 -7.31 -14.10
N SER A 190 -10.89 -6.19 -13.47
CA SER A 190 -9.59 -6.03 -12.79
C SER A 190 -9.65 -6.32 -11.29
N HIS A 191 -10.86 -6.38 -10.70
CA HIS A 191 -11.09 -6.43 -9.26
C HIS A 191 -10.42 -5.28 -8.49
N GLN A 192 -10.25 -4.15 -9.17
CA GLN A 192 -9.68 -2.94 -8.60
C GLN A 192 -10.76 -1.94 -8.19
N LEU A 193 -10.38 -1.05 -7.28
CA LEU A 193 -11.22 0.00 -6.76
C LEU A 193 -10.85 1.32 -7.44
N TRP A 194 -11.86 2.04 -7.93
CA TRP A 194 -11.68 3.40 -8.42
C TRP A 194 -12.66 4.36 -7.75
N PHE A 195 -12.26 5.61 -7.64
CA PHE A 195 -13.09 6.66 -7.05
C PHE A 195 -14.42 6.75 -7.81
N ASN A 196 -15.53 6.73 -7.08
CA ASN A 196 -16.84 6.96 -7.68
C ASN A 196 -16.99 8.45 -8.04
N PRO A 197 -17.16 8.82 -9.32
CA PRO A 197 -17.35 10.21 -9.73
C PRO A 197 -18.58 10.88 -9.09
N ALA A 198 -19.60 10.10 -8.69
CA ALA A 198 -20.82 10.59 -8.07
C ALA A 198 -20.71 10.78 -6.55
N ALA A 199 -19.62 10.32 -5.92
CA ALA A 199 -19.43 10.41 -4.48
C ALA A 199 -19.13 11.84 -4.02
N THR A 200 -19.72 12.25 -2.90
CA THR A 200 -19.59 13.60 -2.32
C THR A 200 -18.89 13.63 -0.97
N GLU A 201 -18.49 12.46 -0.48
CA GLU A 201 -17.92 12.18 0.84
C GLU A 201 -16.44 12.58 0.90
N LEU A 202 -16.15 13.86 0.65
CA LEU A 202 -14.78 14.39 0.55
C LEU A 202 -14.00 14.26 1.86
N GLY A 203 -14.67 14.34 3.01
CA GLY A 203 -14.04 14.14 4.33
C GLY A 203 -13.52 12.71 4.47
N GLU A 204 -14.29 11.74 4.01
CA GLU A 204 -13.97 10.33 4.04
C GLU A 204 -12.88 9.98 3.02
N PHE A 205 -12.89 10.55 1.81
CA PHE A 205 -11.77 10.38 0.88
C PHE A 205 -10.47 10.87 1.50
N ARG A 206 -10.50 12.03 2.14
CA ARG A 206 -9.36 12.57 2.90
C ARG A 206 -8.94 11.65 4.03
N LEU A 207 -9.90 11.09 4.78
CA LEU A 207 -9.63 10.10 5.82
C LEU A 207 -8.89 8.88 5.26
N ILE A 208 -9.36 8.28 4.16
CA ILE A 208 -8.70 7.13 3.54
C ILE A 208 -7.28 7.50 3.10
N GLY A 209 -7.08 8.69 2.52
CA GLY A 209 -5.76 9.20 2.17
C GLY A 209 -4.83 9.29 3.38
N THR A 210 -5.31 9.84 4.49
CA THR A 210 -4.55 9.91 5.75
C THR A 210 -4.24 8.52 6.31
N VAL A 211 -5.21 7.62 6.30
CA VAL A 211 -5.06 6.22 6.74
C VAL A 211 -4.01 5.50 5.89
N LEU A 212 -4.00 5.74 4.57
CA LEU A 212 -3.00 5.22 3.65
C LEU A 212 -1.58 5.68 4.04
N GLY A 213 -1.41 6.98 4.28
CA GLY A 213 -0.14 7.53 4.75
C GLY A 213 0.27 6.96 6.11
N LEU A 214 -0.65 6.87 7.07
CA LEU A 214 -0.41 6.28 8.39
C LEU A 214 0.02 4.81 8.28
N ALA A 215 -0.59 4.04 7.38
CA ALA A 215 -0.28 2.64 7.17
C ALA A 215 1.17 2.45 6.69
N ILE A 216 1.62 3.29 5.75
CA ILE A 216 3.00 3.31 5.26
C ILE A 216 3.99 3.54 6.41
N TYR A 217 3.77 4.57 7.24
CA TYR A 217 4.66 4.86 8.38
C TYR A 217 4.64 3.79 9.47
N ASN A 218 3.47 3.18 9.70
CA ASN A 218 3.29 2.16 10.72
C ASN A 218 3.58 0.74 10.22
N ARG A 219 4.03 0.58 8.96
CA ARG A 219 4.27 -0.71 8.30
C ARG A 219 3.06 -1.64 8.36
N ALA A 220 1.87 -1.07 8.18
CA ALA A 220 0.62 -1.80 8.13
C ALA A 220 0.21 -2.02 6.67
N THR A 221 -0.21 -3.26 6.35
CA THR A 221 -0.82 -3.58 5.07
C THR A 221 -2.32 -3.30 5.15
N LEU A 222 -2.86 -2.67 4.11
CA LEU A 222 -4.26 -2.34 3.96
C LEU A 222 -4.92 -3.30 2.97
N ASP A 223 -6.15 -3.68 3.27
CA ASP A 223 -6.99 -4.49 2.40
C ASP A 223 -7.70 -3.59 1.37
N ILE A 224 -6.90 -3.01 0.47
CA ILE A 224 -7.36 -2.10 -0.57
C ILE A 224 -6.66 -2.44 -1.89
N SER A 225 -7.40 -2.42 -3.00
CA SER A 225 -6.87 -2.78 -4.32
C SER A 225 -7.01 -1.62 -5.30
N LEU A 226 -6.22 -0.57 -5.12
CA LEU A 226 -6.17 0.58 -6.03
C LEU A 226 -5.31 0.25 -7.27
N PRO A 227 -5.63 0.79 -8.46
CA PRO A 227 -4.77 0.63 -9.64
C PRO A 227 -3.43 1.33 -9.47
N LEU A 228 -2.40 0.86 -10.18
CA LEU A 228 -1.06 1.46 -10.21
C LEU A 228 -1.07 2.98 -10.50
N VAL A 229 -2.00 3.43 -11.36
CA VAL A 229 -2.16 4.86 -11.68
C VAL A 229 -2.52 5.71 -10.47
N CYS A 230 -3.18 5.15 -9.45
CA CYS A 230 -3.44 5.84 -8.21
C CYS A 230 -2.12 6.22 -7.51
N TYR A 231 -1.20 5.27 -7.37
CA TYR A 231 0.10 5.48 -6.74
C TYR A 231 1.01 6.39 -7.57
N LYS A 232 0.96 6.28 -8.91
CA LYS A 232 1.62 7.24 -9.81
C LYS A 232 1.20 8.68 -9.50
N LYS A 233 -0.11 8.92 -9.43
CA LYS A 233 -0.67 10.25 -9.13
C LYS A 233 -0.32 10.72 -7.71
N LEU A 234 -0.31 9.84 -6.71
CA LEU A 234 0.11 10.19 -5.35
C LEU A 234 1.56 10.67 -5.31
N LEU A 235 2.45 10.04 -6.08
CA LEU A 235 3.86 10.41 -6.23
C LEU A 235 4.10 11.59 -7.20
N GLY A 236 3.05 12.30 -7.63
CA GLY A 236 3.17 13.47 -8.51
C GLY A 236 3.42 13.14 -9.99
N GLN A 237 3.27 11.88 -10.40
CA GLN A 237 3.31 11.49 -11.81
C GLN A 237 1.92 11.67 -12.43
N GLU A 238 1.62 12.91 -12.83
CA GLU A 238 0.27 13.28 -13.32
C GLU A 238 -0.07 12.75 -14.71
N ALA A 239 0.95 12.37 -15.50
CA ALA A 239 0.75 11.86 -16.85
C ALA A 239 0.09 10.47 -16.83
N VAL A 240 -1.13 10.41 -17.36
CA VAL A 240 -1.91 9.19 -17.53
C VAL A 240 -1.91 8.76 -19.01
N THR A 241 -2.00 7.45 -19.22
CA THR A 241 -1.92 6.83 -20.54
C THR A 241 -3.02 5.79 -20.73
N LEU A 242 -3.23 5.33 -21.96
CA LEU A 242 -4.14 4.23 -22.24
C LEU A 242 -3.71 2.91 -21.54
N GLU A 243 -2.42 2.73 -21.26
CA GLU A 243 -1.93 1.60 -20.45
C GLU A 243 -2.36 1.71 -18.99
N ASP A 244 -2.37 2.93 -18.43
CA ASP A 244 -2.88 3.17 -17.08
C ASP A 244 -4.39 2.87 -16.99
N LEU A 245 -5.15 3.26 -18.02
CA LEU A 245 -6.57 2.93 -18.10
C LEU A 245 -6.79 1.42 -18.30
N GLU A 246 -5.92 0.73 -19.03
CA GLU A 246 -6.00 -0.73 -19.18
C GLU A 246 -5.83 -1.45 -17.84
N GLY A 247 -4.92 -0.99 -16.99
CA GLY A 247 -4.73 -1.56 -15.65
C GLY A 247 -6.02 -1.56 -14.83
N LEU A 248 -6.83 -0.50 -14.97
CA LEU A 248 -8.10 -0.34 -14.27
C LEU A 248 -9.30 -0.97 -15.01
N ARG A 249 -9.47 -0.64 -16.30
CA ARG A 249 -10.59 -1.05 -17.18
C ARG A 249 -10.07 -1.71 -18.46
N PRO A 250 -9.65 -2.99 -18.39
CA PRO A 250 -9.09 -3.70 -19.55
C PRO A 250 -10.03 -3.72 -20.77
N GLY A 251 -11.32 -3.99 -20.58
CA GLY A 251 -12.32 -4.01 -21.66
C GLY A 251 -12.47 -2.67 -22.37
N LEU A 252 -12.54 -1.58 -21.61
CA LEU A 252 -12.60 -0.24 -22.19
C LEU A 252 -11.33 0.09 -22.98
N ALA A 253 -10.16 -0.19 -22.42
CA ALA A 253 -8.90 0.06 -23.11
C ALA A 253 -8.77 -0.76 -24.41
N ARG A 254 -9.22 -2.02 -24.43
CA ARG A 254 -9.31 -2.82 -25.67
C ARG A 254 -10.17 -2.13 -26.73
N GLY A 255 -11.34 -1.63 -26.36
CA GLY A 255 -12.24 -0.90 -27.27
C GLY A 255 -11.59 0.38 -27.83
N LEU A 256 -10.92 1.16 -26.99
CA LEU A 256 -10.21 2.37 -27.43
C LEU A 256 -9.04 2.04 -28.38
N ARG A 257 -8.31 0.94 -28.15
CA ARG A 257 -7.28 0.47 -29.09
C ARG A 257 -7.86 0.02 -30.43
N GLN A 258 -9.03 -0.61 -30.41
CA GLN A 258 -9.73 -0.97 -31.65
C GLN A 258 -10.09 0.29 -32.43
N LEU A 259 -10.66 1.32 -31.78
CA LEU A 259 -10.95 2.62 -32.40
C LEU A 259 -9.71 3.24 -33.06
N LEU A 260 -8.55 3.24 -32.37
CA LEU A 260 -7.31 3.79 -32.91
C LEU A 260 -6.80 3.06 -34.17
N LYS A 261 -7.10 1.78 -34.31
CA LYS A 261 -6.64 0.93 -35.42
C LYS A 261 -7.70 0.72 -36.50
N TRP A 262 -8.94 1.16 -36.24
CA TRP A 262 -10.06 0.91 -37.13
C TRP A 262 -9.86 1.54 -38.50
N ASP A 263 -10.56 0.99 -39.49
CA ASP A 263 -10.56 1.50 -40.85
C ASP A 263 -11.09 2.95 -40.89
N PRO A 264 -10.31 3.93 -41.39
CA PRO A 264 -10.68 5.33 -41.38
C PRO A 264 -12.05 5.64 -42.01
N ASP A 265 -12.43 4.90 -43.04
CA ASP A 265 -13.63 5.19 -43.85
C ASP A 265 -14.95 4.84 -43.12
N SER A 266 -14.88 4.09 -42.01
CA SER A 266 -16.07 3.59 -41.29
C SER A 266 -16.11 3.94 -39.80
N VAL A 267 -15.17 4.74 -39.28
CA VAL A 267 -15.11 5.09 -37.86
C VAL A 267 -16.40 5.75 -37.36
N GLU A 268 -16.89 6.74 -38.10
CA GLU A 268 -18.06 7.54 -37.68
C GLU A 268 -19.33 6.70 -37.66
N GLU A 269 -19.55 5.89 -38.69
CA GLU A 269 -20.71 5.00 -38.81
C GLU A 269 -20.73 3.93 -37.72
N ILE A 270 -19.59 3.27 -37.50
CA ILE A 270 -19.51 2.12 -36.59
C ILE A 270 -19.50 2.54 -35.12
N PHE A 271 -18.72 3.55 -34.76
CA PHE A 271 -18.60 3.95 -33.36
C PHE A 271 -19.70 4.93 -32.94
N SER A 272 -20.20 5.78 -33.85
CA SER A 272 -21.29 6.73 -33.60
C SER A 272 -21.16 7.49 -32.26
N ARG A 273 -19.92 7.87 -31.89
CA ARG A 273 -19.60 8.58 -30.65
C ARG A 273 -19.36 10.06 -30.92
N THR A 274 -19.60 10.88 -29.91
CA THR A 274 -19.20 12.30 -29.87
C THR A 274 -18.09 12.50 -28.83
N MET A 275 -17.53 13.70 -28.75
CA MET A 275 -16.47 14.05 -27.80
C MET A 275 -17.01 14.24 -26.38
N VAL A 276 -17.66 13.21 -25.84
CA VAL A 276 -18.35 13.19 -24.54
C VAL A 276 -17.84 12.00 -23.72
N GLY A 277 -17.60 12.25 -22.43
CA GLY A 277 -17.32 11.25 -21.40
C GLY A 277 -18.57 10.99 -20.57
N GLU A 278 -18.68 9.79 -20.01
CA GLU A 278 -19.89 9.31 -19.33
C GLU A 278 -19.53 8.71 -17.97
N TYR A 279 -20.35 8.97 -16.95
CA TYR A 279 -20.32 8.21 -15.68
C TYR A 279 -21.73 8.04 -15.12
N GLU A 280 -21.93 7.02 -14.29
CA GLU A 280 -23.22 6.70 -13.70
C GLU A 280 -23.34 7.25 -12.27
N ARG A 281 -24.51 7.77 -11.91
CA ARG A 281 -24.86 8.17 -10.53
C ARG A 281 -25.48 7.01 -9.76
N TYR A 282 -25.60 7.18 -8.45
CA TYR A 282 -26.22 6.21 -7.54
C TYR A 282 -27.65 5.80 -7.92
N ASP A 283 -28.38 6.66 -8.62
CA ASP A 283 -29.76 6.41 -9.07
C ASP A 283 -29.84 5.76 -10.47
N GLY A 284 -28.68 5.38 -11.04
CA GLY A 284 -28.58 4.82 -12.39
C GLY A 284 -28.60 5.87 -13.50
N THR A 285 -28.66 7.17 -13.17
CA THR A 285 -28.63 8.23 -14.18
C THR A 285 -27.23 8.34 -14.77
N VAL A 286 -27.14 8.24 -16.10
CA VAL A 286 -25.90 8.51 -16.84
C VAL A 286 -25.71 10.02 -16.97
N VAL A 287 -24.55 10.50 -16.54
CA VAL A 287 -24.12 11.88 -16.68
C VAL A 287 -23.14 11.98 -17.83
N GLU A 288 -23.52 12.77 -18.83
CA GLU A 288 -22.69 13.12 -19.98
C GLU A 288 -21.88 14.40 -19.70
N VAL A 289 -20.59 14.36 -19.97
CA VAL A 289 -19.66 15.48 -19.77
C VAL A 289 -18.89 15.73 -21.06
N PRO A 290 -19.01 16.91 -21.68
CA PRO A 290 -18.23 17.28 -22.85
C PRO A 290 -16.72 17.22 -22.56
N LEU A 291 -15.97 16.48 -23.38
CA LEU A 291 -14.52 16.35 -23.26
C LEU A 291 -13.78 17.60 -23.75
N THR A 292 -14.43 18.36 -24.61
CA THR A 292 -13.98 19.63 -25.18
C THR A 292 -15.20 20.57 -25.24
N PRO A 293 -15.04 21.91 -25.32
CA PRO A 293 -16.18 22.81 -25.51
C PRO A 293 -17.02 22.41 -26.74
N GLY A 294 -18.33 22.22 -26.54
CA GLY A 294 -19.27 21.78 -27.57
C GLY A 294 -19.09 20.31 -28.00
N GLY A 295 -18.44 19.48 -27.18
CA GLY A 295 -18.07 18.09 -27.50
C GLY A 295 -19.26 17.20 -27.89
N GLU A 296 -20.45 17.51 -27.39
CA GLU A 296 -21.72 16.87 -27.74
C GLU A 296 -22.09 16.99 -29.23
N ALA A 297 -21.60 18.04 -29.91
CA ALA A 297 -21.84 18.26 -31.34
C ALA A 297 -20.65 17.84 -32.23
N ILE A 298 -19.56 17.33 -31.64
CA ILE A 298 -18.35 16.96 -32.37
C ILE A 298 -18.28 15.43 -32.47
N PRO A 299 -18.54 14.84 -33.66
CA PRO A 299 -18.42 13.40 -33.84
C PRO A 299 -16.96 12.95 -33.75
N VAL A 300 -16.76 11.71 -33.30
CA VAL A 300 -15.47 11.03 -33.33
C VAL A 300 -15.20 10.53 -34.74
N THR A 301 -14.17 11.06 -35.36
CA THR A 301 -13.76 10.80 -36.74
C THR A 301 -12.39 10.11 -36.78
N ALA A 302 -12.00 9.58 -37.93
CA ALA A 302 -10.66 9.00 -38.11
C ALA A 302 -9.52 10.01 -37.85
N SER A 303 -9.74 11.30 -38.11
CA SER A 303 -8.74 12.35 -37.92
C SER A 303 -8.63 12.82 -36.46
N ASN A 304 -9.69 12.72 -35.66
CA ASN A 304 -9.70 13.18 -34.27
C ASN A 304 -9.69 12.05 -33.21
N ARG A 305 -9.81 10.77 -33.61
CA ARG A 305 -9.85 9.61 -32.70
C ARG A 305 -8.71 9.54 -31.70
N GLY A 306 -7.50 9.94 -32.08
CA GLY A 306 -6.35 9.98 -31.16
C GLY A 306 -6.61 10.94 -30.00
N ARG A 307 -7.05 12.16 -30.33
CA ARG A 307 -7.44 13.18 -29.35
C ARG A 307 -8.64 12.75 -28.52
N PHE A 308 -9.62 12.06 -29.11
CA PHE A 308 -10.74 11.49 -28.35
C PHE A 308 -10.22 10.52 -27.28
N VAL A 309 -9.37 9.56 -27.67
CA VAL A 309 -8.82 8.57 -26.72
C VAL A 309 -8.03 9.25 -25.61
N ASP A 310 -7.16 10.21 -25.93
CA ASP A 310 -6.38 10.94 -24.91
C ASP A 310 -7.29 11.67 -23.91
N LEU A 311 -8.30 12.39 -24.41
CA LEU A 311 -9.26 13.11 -23.56
C LEU A 311 -10.17 12.16 -22.77
N TYR A 312 -10.50 11.00 -23.32
CA TYR A 312 -11.34 10.00 -22.65
C TYR A 312 -10.57 9.32 -21.51
N VAL A 313 -9.28 9.02 -21.72
CA VAL A 313 -8.37 8.53 -20.67
C VAL A 313 -8.23 9.57 -19.55
N ASP A 314 -7.95 10.83 -19.91
CA ASP A 314 -7.88 11.94 -18.94
C ASP A 314 -9.20 12.13 -18.19
N PHE A 315 -10.33 11.98 -18.87
CA PHE A 315 -11.64 12.07 -18.23
C PHE A 315 -11.84 11.00 -17.15
N HIS A 316 -11.60 9.72 -17.46
CA HIS A 316 -11.80 8.62 -16.51
C HIS A 316 -10.79 8.63 -15.35
N LEU A 317 -9.55 9.03 -15.61
CA LEU A 317 -8.47 8.95 -14.61
C LEU A 317 -8.23 10.26 -13.85
N ASN A 318 -8.63 11.40 -14.40
CA ASN A 318 -8.43 12.72 -13.78
C ASN A 318 -9.74 13.48 -13.58
N ARG A 319 -10.40 13.90 -14.67
CA ARG A 319 -11.46 14.94 -14.59
C ARG A 319 -12.71 14.48 -13.84
N SER A 320 -13.18 13.26 -14.10
CA SER A 320 -14.42 12.74 -13.49
C SER A 320 -14.30 12.53 -11.98
N VAL A 321 -13.08 12.29 -11.48
CA VAL A 321 -12.80 11.97 -10.07
C VAL A 321 -11.97 13.04 -9.36
N TYR A 322 -11.85 14.23 -9.95
CA TYR A 322 -10.91 15.26 -9.50
C TYR A 322 -11.12 15.64 -8.03
N GLN A 323 -12.36 15.86 -7.61
CA GLN A 323 -12.67 16.30 -6.24
C GLN A 323 -12.35 15.20 -5.22
N GLN A 324 -12.74 13.95 -5.53
CA GLN A 324 -12.54 12.78 -4.68
C GLN A 324 -11.04 12.46 -4.55
N PHE A 325 -10.33 12.40 -5.68
CA PHE A 325 -8.90 12.15 -5.70
C PHE A 325 -8.12 13.28 -5.03
N SER A 326 -8.51 14.54 -5.22
CA SER A 326 -7.84 15.69 -4.58
C SER A 326 -8.00 15.65 -3.05
N ALA A 327 -9.18 15.31 -2.54
CA ALA A 327 -9.39 15.17 -1.09
C ALA A 327 -8.56 14.01 -0.51
N PHE A 328 -8.55 12.87 -1.21
CA PHE A 328 -7.71 11.71 -0.89
C PHE A 328 -6.22 12.04 -0.89
N LYS A 329 -5.72 12.71 -1.93
CA LYS A 329 -4.32 13.12 -2.02
C LYS A 329 -3.93 14.10 -0.91
N GLU A 330 -4.80 15.07 -0.59
CA GLU A 330 -4.54 15.98 0.53
C GLU A 330 -4.41 15.22 1.86
N GLY A 331 -5.26 14.21 2.09
CA GLY A 331 -5.15 13.34 3.26
C GLY A 331 -3.85 12.55 3.30
N PHE A 332 -3.42 12.01 2.16
CA PHE A 332 -2.16 11.28 2.01
C PHE A 332 -0.96 12.18 2.29
N ASP A 333 -0.88 13.32 1.61
CA ASP A 333 0.23 14.27 1.71
C ASP A 333 0.38 14.83 3.14
N ALA A 334 -0.71 14.90 3.92
CA ALA A 334 -0.67 15.34 5.32
C ALA A 334 0.22 14.45 6.21
N VAL A 335 0.41 13.19 5.83
CA VAL A 335 1.29 12.24 6.54
C VAL A 335 2.56 12.00 5.73
N ALA A 336 2.40 11.72 4.44
CA ALA A 336 3.40 11.23 3.49
C ALA A 336 4.27 12.34 2.85
N ALA A 337 4.64 13.37 3.61
CA ALA A 337 5.42 14.52 3.12
C ALA A 337 6.95 14.38 3.30
N GLY A 338 7.46 13.17 3.55
CA GLY A 338 8.89 12.91 3.79
C GLY A 338 9.69 12.67 2.51
N ASN A 339 10.99 12.94 2.56
CA ASN A 339 11.90 12.73 1.42
C ASN A 339 12.14 11.24 1.16
N ALA A 340 11.97 10.36 2.15
CA ALA A 340 12.17 8.92 1.93
C ALA A 340 11.16 8.35 0.93
N LEU A 341 9.95 8.90 0.87
CA LEU A 341 8.92 8.42 -0.04
C LEU A 341 9.28 8.66 -1.51
N SER A 342 10.04 9.72 -1.83
CA SER A 342 10.47 9.99 -3.21
C SER A 342 11.49 8.98 -3.75
N LEU A 343 12.03 8.11 -2.89
CA LEU A 343 12.91 7.01 -3.30
C LEU A 343 12.13 5.84 -3.90
N PHE A 344 10.80 5.80 -3.70
CA PHE A 344 9.95 4.70 -4.15
C PHE A 344 9.41 4.93 -5.56
N GLN A 345 9.22 3.84 -6.29
CA GLN A 345 8.42 3.75 -7.49
C GLN A 345 6.95 3.47 -7.13
N PRO A 346 5.99 3.79 -8.03
CA PRO A 346 4.58 3.52 -7.81
C PRO A 346 4.27 2.07 -7.42
N GLU A 347 4.90 1.10 -8.10
CA GLU A 347 4.74 -0.35 -7.85
C GLU A 347 5.25 -0.75 -6.46
N GLU A 348 6.28 -0.07 -5.96
CA GLU A 348 6.84 -0.34 -4.63
C GLU A 348 5.92 0.22 -3.53
N ILE A 349 5.29 1.38 -3.75
CA ILE A 349 4.29 1.91 -2.81
C ILE A 349 3.04 1.03 -2.80
N GLU A 350 2.57 0.58 -3.97
CA GLU A 350 1.49 -0.39 -4.07
C GLU A 350 1.80 -1.63 -3.22
N LEU A 351 3.01 -2.18 -3.35
CA LEU A 351 3.46 -3.34 -2.60
C LEU A 351 3.54 -3.06 -1.08
N VAL A 352 4.02 -1.88 -0.66
CA VAL A 352 4.06 -1.48 0.76
C VAL A 352 2.65 -1.36 1.35
N VAL A 353 1.73 -0.77 0.60
CA VAL A 353 0.35 -0.52 1.03
C VAL A 353 -0.47 -1.81 1.03
N SER A 354 -0.49 -2.51 -0.10
CA SER A 354 -1.47 -3.55 -0.38
C SER A 354 -0.88 -4.95 -0.25
N GLY A 355 0.44 -5.09 -0.23
CA GLY A 355 1.11 -6.38 -0.29
C GLY A 355 1.03 -7.04 -1.67
N SER A 356 1.72 -8.16 -1.82
CA SER A 356 1.85 -8.92 -3.06
C SER A 356 0.74 -9.95 -3.24
N ARG A 357 0.32 -10.12 -4.49
CA ARG A 357 -0.54 -11.21 -4.97
C ARG A 357 0.25 -12.38 -5.57
N GLU A 358 1.56 -12.41 -5.40
CA GLU A 358 2.36 -13.56 -5.84
C GLU A 358 2.06 -14.79 -4.97
N ARG A 359 2.42 -15.97 -5.50
CA ARG A 359 2.31 -17.24 -4.79
C ARG A 359 3.36 -17.30 -3.67
N LEU A 360 3.03 -17.97 -2.57
CA LEU A 360 3.96 -18.23 -1.49
C LEU A 360 5.14 -19.08 -1.95
N GLU A 361 6.35 -18.61 -1.69
CA GLU A 361 7.56 -19.44 -1.77
C GLU A 361 7.65 -20.33 -0.53
N ILE A 362 7.01 -21.50 -0.60
CA ILE A 362 6.77 -22.37 0.56
C ILE A 362 8.08 -22.81 1.20
N ASP A 363 9.09 -23.21 0.42
CA ASP A 363 10.38 -23.65 0.95
C ASP A 363 11.10 -22.53 1.71
N HIS A 364 11.07 -21.31 1.15
CA HIS A 364 11.64 -20.13 1.79
C HIS A 364 10.88 -19.81 3.09
N LEU A 365 9.55 -19.77 3.06
CA LEU A 365 8.72 -19.51 4.23
C LEU A 365 8.92 -20.57 5.33
N ALA A 366 8.97 -21.84 4.96
CA ALA A 366 9.22 -22.95 5.88
C ALA A 366 10.60 -22.88 6.53
N SER A 367 11.61 -22.40 5.79
CA SER A 367 12.97 -22.22 6.31
C SER A 367 13.14 -21.01 7.25
N THR A 368 12.30 -19.99 7.09
CA THR A 368 12.37 -18.74 7.85
C THR A 368 11.33 -18.66 8.97
N ALA A 369 10.38 -19.60 9.01
CA ALA A 369 9.36 -19.69 10.04
C ALA A 369 9.95 -19.97 11.43
N GLU A 370 9.35 -19.34 12.44
CA GLU A 370 9.65 -19.59 13.85
C GLU A 370 8.77 -20.72 14.37
N TYR A 371 9.36 -21.70 15.05
CA TYR A 371 8.63 -22.84 15.62
C TYR A 371 8.70 -22.80 17.14
N GLU A 372 7.55 -22.74 17.81
CA GLU A 372 7.46 -22.73 19.28
C GLU A 372 6.79 -24.02 19.76
N GLY A 373 7.52 -24.81 20.53
CA GLY A 373 7.04 -26.13 20.97
C GLY A 373 6.98 -27.17 19.84
N TYR A 374 7.40 -26.83 18.62
CA TYR A 374 7.62 -27.76 17.51
C TYR A 374 9.06 -27.65 17.00
N ASN A 375 9.54 -28.70 16.34
CA ASN A 375 10.67 -28.64 15.43
C ASN A 375 10.19 -28.70 13.98
N ARG A 376 11.00 -28.21 13.04
CA ARG A 376 10.69 -28.28 11.61
C ARG A 376 10.46 -29.71 11.10
N SER A 377 11.15 -30.68 11.71
CA SER A 377 11.05 -32.11 11.37
C SER A 377 9.91 -32.85 12.09
N ASP A 378 9.09 -32.16 12.89
CA ASP A 378 7.95 -32.81 13.53
C ASP A 378 6.90 -33.17 12.46
N ALA A 379 6.34 -34.37 12.54
CA ALA A 379 5.40 -34.90 11.53
C ALA A 379 4.19 -33.98 11.26
N THR A 380 3.71 -33.25 12.27
CA THR A 380 2.63 -32.26 12.13
C THR A 380 3.07 -31.05 11.31
N VAL A 381 4.31 -30.58 11.48
CA VAL A 381 4.86 -29.44 10.72
C VAL A 381 5.15 -29.83 9.27
N GLU A 382 5.72 -31.01 9.04
CA GLU A 382 5.92 -31.53 7.69
C GLU A 382 4.57 -31.72 6.96
N ALA A 383 3.57 -32.24 7.68
CA ALA A 383 2.21 -32.38 7.16
C ALA A 383 1.57 -31.02 6.83
N PHE A 384 1.81 -30.00 7.66
CA PHE A 384 1.37 -28.64 7.40
C PHE A 384 1.97 -28.10 6.10
N TRP A 385 3.29 -28.13 5.95
CA TRP A 385 3.92 -27.59 4.74
C TRP A 385 3.54 -28.38 3.48
N SER A 386 3.37 -29.70 3.59
CA SER A 386 2.85 -30.51 2.49
C SER A 386 1.43 -30.15 2.10
N TYR A 387 0.56 -29.83 3.08
CA TYR A 387 -0.79 -29.34 2.81
C TYR A 387 -0.75 -27.96 2.14
N VAL A 388 0.03 -27.02 2.66
CA VAL A 388 0.19 -25.68 2.05
C VAL A 388 0.70 -25.80 0.61
N GLY A 389 1.63 -26.72 0.34
CA GLY A 389 2.13 -27.03 -1.01
C GLY A 389 1.11 -27.61 -1.97
N SER A 390 0.00 -28.12 -1.46
CA SER A 390 -1.10 -28.65 -2.26
C SER A 390 -2.21 -27.64 -2.55
N LEU A 391 -2.17 -26.45 -1.93
CA LEU A 391 -3.21 -25.43 -2.09
C LEU A 391 -3.15 -24.81 -3.49
N ASP A 392 -4.33 -24.62 -4.07
CA ASP A 392 -4.52 -23.74 -5.21
C ASP A 392 -4.43 -22.27 -4.76
N GLU A 393 -4.55 -21.33 -5.71
CA GLU A 393 -4.44 -19.91 -5.38
C GLU A 393 -5.53 -19.47 -4.39
N ALA A 394 -6.77 -19.93 -4.56
CA ALA A 394 -7.88 -19.58 -3.67
C ALA A 394 -7.63 -20.09 -2.23
N GLY A 395 -7.19 -21.34 -2.08
CA GLY A 395 -6.85 -21.92 -0.78
C GLY A 395 -5.68 -21.20 -0.11
N GLU A 396 -4.66 -20.82 -0.88
CA GLU A 396 -3.52 -20.05 -0.36
C GLU A 396 -3.94 -18.66 0.16
N ARG A 397 -4.84 -17.98 -0.55
CA ARG A 397 -5.42 -16.69 -0.14
C ARG A 397 -6.25 -16.80 1.13
N ARG A 398 -7.05 -17.86 1.27
CA ARG A 398 -7.78 -18.15 2.52
C ARG A 398 -6.83 -18.40 3.68
N LEU A 399 -5.78 -19.18 3.47
CA LEU A 399 -4.77 -19.43 4.50
C LEU A 399 -4.04 -18.15 4.93
N LEU A 400 -3.66 -17.31 3.97
CA LEU A 400 -3.06 -15.99 4.25
C LEU A 400 -4.00 -15.11 5.06
N SER A 401 -5.28 -15.05 4.68
CA SER A 401 -6.30 -14.28 5.42
C SER A 401 -6.46 -14.79 6.84
N PHE A 402 -6.50 -16.11 7.01
CA PHE A 402 -6.59 -16.74 8.32
C PHE A 402 -5.39 -16.43 9.22
N ILE A 403 -4.17 -16.51 8.68
CA ILE A 403 -2.93 -16.33 9.47
C ILE A 403 -2.60 -14.86 9.70
N THR A 404 -2.86 -14.01 8.72
CA THR A 404 -2.34 -12.63 8.67
C THR A 404 -3.43 -11.57 8.70
N GLY A 405 -4.70 -11.93 8.53
CA GLY A 405 -5.82 -11.00 8.41
C GLY A 405 -6.02 -10.40 7.01
N THR A 406 -5.12 -10.69 6.05
CA THR A 406 -5.19 -10.25 4.65
C THR A 406 -4.81 -11.41 3.71
N ASP A 407 -5.33 -11.40 2.49
CA ASP A 407 -4.98 -12.37 1.44
C ASP A 407 -3.65 -12.04 0.73
N ARG A 408 -2.90 -11.04 1.21
CA ARG A 408 -1.70 -10.49 0.58
C ARG A 408 -0.43 -10.80 1.37
N ILE A 409 0.67 -10.97 0.64
CA ILE A 409 2.00 -11.15 1.25
C ILE A 409 2.58 -9.75 1.55
N PRO A 410 3.03 -9.44 2.78
CA PRO A 410 3.65 -8.14 3.06
C PRO A 410 4.88 -7.85 2.18
N ALA A 411 5.17 -6.57 1.92
CA ALA A 411 6.28 -6.14 1.05
C ALA A 411 7.67 -6.68 1.43
N VAL A 412 7.89 -6.95 2.72
CA VAL A 412 9.16 -7.49 3.25
C VAL A 412 9.13 -9.02 3.41
N GLY A 413 8.12 -9.68 2.86
CA GLY A 413 7.85 -11.10 3.03
C GLY A 413 7.06 -11.41 4.31
N LEU A 414 6.54 -12.63 4.36
CA LEU A 414 5.82 -13.14 5.53
C LEU A 414 6.80 -13.79 6.50
N LYS A 415 6.79 -13.35 7.77
CA LYS A 415 7.41 -14.08 8.88
C LYS A 415 6.33 -14.82 9.63
N LEU A 416 6.25 -16.13 9.43
CA LEU A 416 5.26 -17.00 10.06
C LEU A 416 5.81 -17.57 11.36
N ARG A 417 4.98 -17.59 12.42
CA ARG A 417 5.26 -18.35 13.63
C ARG A 417 4.27 -19.51 13.76
N ILE A 418 4.77 -20.72 13.99
CA ILE A 418 3.94 -21.91 14.22
C ILE A 418 4.17 -22.39 15.65
N SER A 419 3.15 -22.27 16.47
CA SER A 419 3.20 -22.64 17.89
C SER A 419 2.31 -23.85 18.16
N ARG A 420 2.79 -24.76 19.02
CA ARG A 420 2.03 -25.95 19.41
C ARG A 420 0.80 -25.59 20.24
N GLU A 421 -0.37 -26.01 19.79
CA GLU A 421 -1.59 -26.04 20.60
C GLU A 421 -1.66 -27.38 21.33
N PRO A 422 -1.53 -27.41 22.67
CA PRO A 422 -1.51 -28.66 23.43
C PRO A 422 -2.83 -29.44 23.38
N ASP A 423 -3.97 -28.78 23.17
CA ASP A 423 -5.27 -29.45 23.09
C ASP A 423 -5.58 -29.97 21.68
N LEU A 424 -5.49 -31.29 21.51
CA LEU A 424 -5.83 -32.02 20.28
C LEU A 424 -7.29 -31.85 19.84
N GLY A 425 -8.18 -31.50 20.77
CA GLY A 425 -9.60 -31.27 20.53
C GLY A 425 -9.87 -29.96 19.80
N ARG A 426 -9.02 -28.94 19.99
CA ARG A 426 -9.22 -27.61 19.42
C ARG A 426 -8.99 -27.59 17.92
N LEU A 427 -9.65 -26.65 17.25
CA LEU A 427 -9.32 -26.30 15.89
C LEU A 427 -8.03 -25.47 15.86
N PRO A 428 -7.28 -25.50 14.75
CA PRO A 428 -6.24 -24.51 14.51
C PRO A 428 -6.81 -23.10 14.69
N SER A 429 -6.03 -22.20 15.26
CA SER A 429 -6.41 -20.80 15.46
C SER A 429 -5.24 -19.89 15.15
N SER A 430 -5.49 -18.61 14.92
CA SER A 430 -4.44 -17.65 14.60
C SER A 430 -4.46 -16.43 15.50
N HIS A 431 -3.27 -15.85 15.68
CA HIS A 431 -3.11 -14.48 16.15
C HIS A 431 -2.56 -13.65 15.00
N THR A 432 -3.48 -13.09 14.20
CA THR A 432 -3.16 -12.32 12.98
C THR A 432 -2.27 -11.11 13.25
N CYS A 433 -2.27 -10.60 14.48
CA CYS A 433 -1.43 -9.50 14.93
C CYS A 433 0.07 -9.86 14.92
N PHE A 434 0.39 -11.14 15.12
CA PHE A 434 1.75 -11.67 15.22
C PHE A 434 2.09 -12.65 14.09
N ASN A 435 1.20 -12.80 13.10
CA ASN A 435 1.29 -13.82 12.05
C ASN A 435 1.58 -15.21 12.65
N GLN A 436 0.87 -15.54 13.73
CA GLN A 436 1.09 -16.76 14.49
C GLN A 436 -0.05 -17.74 14.27
N LEU A 437 0.29 -18.97 13.89
CA LEU A 437 -0.60 -20.11 13.77
C LEU A 437 -0.42 -21.01 15.00
N LEU A 438 -1.52 -21.27 15.71
CA LEU A 438 -1.61 -22.26 16.76
C LEU A 438 -2.11 -23.58 16.15
N LEU A 439 -1.25 -24.59 16.13
CA LEU A 439 -1.50 -25.84 15.42
C LEU A 439 -1.48 -27.03 16.40
N PRO A 440 -2.61 -27.76 16.55
CA PRO A 440 -2.65 -29.00 17.32
C PRO A 440 -1.81 -30.12 16.68
N ASP A 441 -1.43 -31.13 17.46
CA ASP A 441 -0.58 -32.23 16.98
C ASP A 441 -1.38 -33.25 16.13
N LEU A 442 -1.53 -32.96 14.82
CA LEU A 442 -2.41 -33.69 13.88
C LEU A 442 -1.71 -34.82 13.10
N LYS A 443 -0.38 -34.83 13.04
CA LYS A 443 0.54 -35.86 12.52
C LYS A 443 0.33 -36.37 11.09
N SER A 444 -0.68 -35.88 10.37
CA SER A 444 -1.01 -36.33 9.00
C SER A 444 -1.59 -35.19 8.19
N VAL A 445 -1.22 -35.14 6.90
CA VAL A 445 -1.67 -34.11 5.94
C VAL A 445 -3.19 -34.04 5.88
N LYS A 446 -3.86 -35.20 5.86
CA LYS A 446 -5.32 -35.29 5.82
C LYS A 446 -5.99 -34.59 7.02
N ARG A 447 -5.51 -34.86 8.24
CA ARG A 447 -6.08 -34.25 9.46
C ARG A 447 -5.77 -32.75 9.54
N VAL A 448 -4.58 -32.34 9.09
CA VAL A 448 -4.22 -30.92 8.96
C VAL A 448 -5.20 -30.22 8.01
N ALA A 449 -5.40 -30.77 6.81
CA ALA A 449 -6.30 -30.23 5.81
C ALA A 449 -7.74 -30.10 6.34
N GLU A 450 -8.30 -31.20 6.87
CA GLU A 450 -9.67 -31.22 7.43
C GLU A 450 -9.85 -30.16 8.52
N ARG A 451 -8.89 -30.03 9.44
CA ARG A 451 -9.00 -29.11 10.57
C ARG A 451 -8.76 -27.65 10.18
N LEU A 452 -7.83 -27.38 9.27
CA LEU A 452 -7.57 -26.02 8.78
C LEU A 452 -8.71 -25.52 7.90
N GLU A 453 -9.27 -26.34 7.02
CA GLU A 453 -10.41 -25.92 6.20
C GLU A 453 -11.63 -25.55 7.05
N VAL A 454 -11.91 -26.32 8.11
CA VAL A 454 -12.96 -25.97 9.08
C VAL A 454 -12.64 -24.65 9.77
N ALA A 455 -11.42 -24.48 10.30
CA ALA A 455 -11.03 -23.25 10.99
C ALA A 455 -11.08 -22.00 10.09
N MET A 456 -10.63 -22.13 8.83
CA MET A 456 -10.69 -21.06 7.84
C MET A 456 -12.14 -20.70 7.51
N GLY A 457 -13.01 -21.69 7.28
CA GLY A 457 -14.43 -21.46 7.01
C GLY A 457 -15.18 -20.80 8.17
N GLU A 458 -14.88 -21.17 9.42
CA GLU A 458 -15.48 -20.53 10.61
C GLU A 458 -14.98 -19.09 10.82
N SER A 459 -13.74 -18.79 10.44
CA SER A 459 -13.16 -17.45 10.56
C SER A 459 -13.75 -16.43 9.60
N GLU A 460 -14.24 -16.86 8.43
CA GLU A 460 -14.95 -16.00 7.46
C GLU A 460 -16.34 -15.58 7.99
N GLY A 461 -16.93 -16.34 8.91
CA GLY A 461 -18.25 -16.10 9.51
C GLY A 461 -18.33 -14.91 10.47
N PHE A 462 -17.20 -14.32 10.88
CA PHE A 462 -17.18 -13.12 11.73
C PHE A 462 -17.38 -11.80 10.94
N GLY A 463 -17.49 -11.87 9.61
CA GLY A 463 -17.75 -10.72 8.72
C GLY A 463 -19.22 -10.42 8.43
N LEU A 464 -20.16 -11.18 9.00
CA LEU A 464 -21.61 -11.01 8.81
C LEU A 464 -22.33 -10.86 10.15
N HIS A 465 -22.19 -9.72 10.82
CA HIS A 465 -23.15 -9.25 11.83
C HIS A 465 -23.24 -7.73 11.86
#